data_AF-A0A732UAX2-F1
#
_entry.id   AF-A0A732UAX2-F1
#
_cell.length_a   1.000
_cell.length_b   1.000
_cell.length_c   1.000
_cell.angle_alpha   90.00
_cell.angle_beta   90.00
_cell.angle_gamma   90.00
#
_symmetry.space_group_name_H-M   'P 1'
#
loop_
_entity.id
_entity.type
_entity.pdbx_description
1 polymer ?
#
loop_
_entity_poly.entity_id
_entity_poly.type
_entity_poly.pdbx_seq_one_letter_code
_entity_poly.pdbx_strand_id
1 'polypeptide(L)'
;LGYHPTDMPIPRVLEKGSDAQANYIVNIAERNCIPVVENVELARSLFFEVERGDKIPETLFEPVAALLRMVMKIDYAHSTETP
;
A
#
# COMPACT_ATOMS: atom_id res chain seq x y z
N LEU A 1 -1.72 -0.56 -1.58
CA LEU A 1 -1.37 -1.72 -0.72
C LEU A 1 -2.43 -1.83 0.36
N GLY A 2 -2.99 -3.01 0.58
CA GLY A 2 -3.96 -3.27 1.66
C GLY A 2 -3.35 -4.16 2.73
N TYR A 3 -3.63 -3.86 4.00
CA TYR A 3 -3.22 -4.65 5.17
C TYR A 3 -4.19 -4.38 6.33
N HIS A 4 -4.62 -5.44 7.02
CA HIS A 4 -5.39 -5.35 8.25
C HIS A 4 -4.91 -6.45 9.20
N PRO A 5 -4.46 -6.14 10.43
CA PRO A 5 -3.79 -7.13 11.29
C PRO A 5 -4.66 -8.35 11.59
N THR A 6 -5.99 -8.18 11.65
CA THR A 6 -6.94 -9.25 11.97
C THR A 6 -7.50 -9.93 10.72
N ASP A 7 -7.94 -9.15 9.73
CA ASP A 7 -8.72 -9.67 8.59
C ASP A 7 -7.87 -9.92 7.34
N MET A 8 -6.74 -9.21 7.22
CA MET A 8 -5.81 -9.30 6.09
C MET A 8 -4.36 -9.31 6.62
N PRO A 9 -3.96 -10.39 7.32
CA PRO A 9 -2.66 -10.46 7.98
C PRO A 9 -1.49 -10.52 6.98
N ILE A 10 -1.78 -10.82 5.72
CA ILE A 10 -0.82 -10.80 4.63
C ILE A 10 -1.16 -9.61 3.72
N PRO A 11 -0.24 -8.64 3.56
CA PRO A 11 -0.46 -7.51 2.67
C PRO A 11 -0.75 -7.94 1.24
N ARG A 12 -1.59 -7.16 0.55
CA ARG A 12 -2.01 -7.42 -0.84
C ARG A 12 -1.96 -6.19 -1.71
N VAL A 13 -1.74 -6.39 -3.00
CA VAL A 13 -1.86 -5.32 -4.00
C VAL A 13 -3.33 -5.13 -4.35
N LEU A 14 -3.91 -4.01 -3.93
CA LEU A 14 -5.33 -3.71 -4.21
C LEU A 14 -5.53 -3.23 -5.65
N GLU A 15 -4.62 -2.38 -6.13
CA GLU A 15 -4.64 -1.76 -7.44
C GLU A 15 -3.20 -1.52 -7.92
N LYS A 16 -3.03 -1.50 -9.24
CA LYS A 16 -1.81 -1.08 -9.94
C LYS A 16 -2.18 -0.22 -11.14
N GLY A 17 -1.32 0.72 -11.51
CA GLY A 17 -1.53 1.57 -12.68
C GLY A 17 -0.25 2.25 -13.13
N SER A 18 -0.24 2.69 -14.39
CA SER A 18 0.84 3.51 -14.98
C SER A 18 0.27 4.81 -15.54
N ASP A 19 1.15 5.80 -15.73
CA ASP A 19 0.83 7.08 -16.38
C ASP A 19 -0.45 7.74 -15.82
N ALA A 20 -1.44 7.99 -16.67
CA ALA A 20 -2.71 8.61 -16.28
C ALA A 20 -3.47 7.80 -15.22
N GLN A 21 -3.38 6.46 -15.26
CA GLN A 21 -4.03 5.61 -14.27
C GLN A 21 -3.35 5.74 -12.89
N ALA A 22 -2.02 5.81 -12.86
CA ALA A 22 -1.29 6.04 -11.61
C ALA A 22 -1.68 7.39 -10.97
N ASN A 23 -1.74 8.46 -11.78
CA ASN A 23 -2.16 9.78 -11.31
C ASN A 23 -3.60 9.77 -10.76
N TYR A 24 -4.50 9.03 -11.40
CA TYR A 24 -5.87 8.86 -10.92
C TYR A 24 -5.93 8.14 -9.56
N ILE A 25 -5.15 7.06 -9.38
CA ILE A 25 -5.06 6.33 -8.11
C ILE A 25 -4.53 7.24 -6.99
N VAL A 26 -3.48 8.02 -7.27
CA VAL A 26 -2.90 8.96 -6.31
C VAL A 26 -3.92 10.03 -5.88
N ASN A 27 -4.63 10.63 -6.84
CA ASN A 27 -5.67 11.62 -6.53
C ASN A 27 -6.79 11.04 -5.64
N ILE A 28 -7.24 9.80 -5.91
CA ILE A 28 -8.20 9.12 -5.04
C ILE A 28 -7.62 8.91 -3.64
N ALA A 29 -6.37 8.45 -3.53
CA ALA A 29 -5.72 8.22 -2.26
C ALA A 29 -5.67 9.49 -1.41
N GLU A 30 -5.24 10.61 -2.00
CA GLU A 30 -5.20 11.92 -1.33
C GLU A 30 -6.59 12.36 -0.84
N ARG A 31 -7.63 12.21 -1.67
CA ARG A 31 -9.01 12.56 -1.31
C ARG A 31 -9.60 11.74 -0.17
N ASN A 32 -9.10 10.53 0.04
CA ASN A 32 -9.52 9.63 1.11
C ASN A 32 -8.52 9.59 2.27
N CYS A 33 -7.57 10.53 2.32
CA CYS A 33 -6.54 10.59 3.36
C CYS A 33 -5.71 9.30 3.47
N ILE A 34 -5.50 8.60 2.36
CA ILE A 34 -4.65 7.41 2.28
C ILE A 34 -3.19 7.88 2.06
N PRO A 35 -2.21 7.40 2.84
CA PRO A 35 -0.82 7.80 2.69
C PRO A 35 -0.26 7.41 1.33
N VAL A 36 0.39 8.36 0.66
CA VAL A 36 1.11 8.14 -0.59
C VAL A 36 2.61 8.22 -0.29
N VAL A 37 3.33 7.11 -0.53
CA VAL A 37 4.77 7.02 -0.28
C VAL A 37 5.48 6.73 -1.59
N GLU A 38 6.46 7.58 -1.92
CA GLU A 38 7.32 7.36 -3.08
C GLU A 38 8.43 6.36 -2.74
N ASN A 39 8.38 5.19 -3.39
CA ASN A 39 9.46 4.20 -3.37
C ASN A 39 9.56 3.57 -4.76
N VAL A 40 10.48 4.08 -5.58
CA VAL A 40 10.60 3.70 -6.99
C VAL A 40 10.95 2.23 -7.17
N GLU A 41 11.86 1.69 -6.34
CA GLU A 41 12.30 0.30 -6.43
C GLU A 41 11.17 -0.66 -6.09
N LEU A 42 10.52 -0.47 -4.93
CA LEU A 42 9.41 -1.30 -4.49
C LEU A 42 8.21 -1.18 -5.43
N ALA A 43 7.88 0.02 -5.90
CA ALA A 43 6.77 0.23 -6.83
C ALA A 43 6.98 -0.54 -8.15
N ARG A 44 8.22 -0.55 -8.69
CA ARG A 44 8.55 -1.32 -9.89
C ARG A 44 8.44 -2.83 -9.64
N SER A 45 9.05 -3.34 -8.56
CA SER A 45 8.93 -4.76 -8.22
C SER A 45 7.47 -5.18 -8.05
N LEU A 46 6.66 -4.41 -7.33
CA LEU A 46 5.23 -4.70 -7.18
C LEU A 46 4.47 -4.65 -8.50
N PHE A 47 4.80 -3.72 -9.38
CA PHE A 47 4.13 -3.58 -10.67
C PHE A 47 4.43 -4.76 -11.61
N PHE A 48 5.67 -5.25 -11.62
CA PHE A 48 6.10 -6.32 -12.52
C PHE A 48 5.93 -7.73 -11.95
N GLU A 49 6.08 -7.92 -10.65
CA GLU A 49 6.10 -9.25 -10.02
C GLU A 49 4.77 -9.67 -9.39
N VAL A 50 3.82 -8.74 -9.19
CA VAL A 50 2.58 -9.00 -8.46
C VAL A 50 1.35 -8.58 -9.28
N GLU A 51 0.37 -9.47 -9.33
CA GLU A 51 -0.91 -9.17 -9.96
C GLU A 51 -1.87 -8.44 -9.02
N ARG A 52 -2.82 -7.73 -9.62
CA ARG A 52 -3.86 -7.05 -8.85
C ARG A 52 -4.69 -8.08 -8.08
N GLY A 53 -4.85 -7.86 -6.77
CA GLY A 53 -5.59 -8.74 -5.85
C GLY A 53 -4.70 -9.78 -5.16
N ASP A 54 -3.49 -9.99 -5.67
CA ASP A 54 -2.60 -11.01 -5.14
C ASP A 54 -1.90 -10.58 -3.85
N LYS A 55 -1.48 -11.60 -3.10
CA LYS A 55 -0.63 -11.44 -1.93
C LYS A 55 0.74 -11.02 -2.38
N ILE A 56 1.38 -10.19 -1.57
CA ILE A 56 2.80 -9.88 -1.74
C ILE A 56 3.59 -11.20 -1.68
N PRO A 57 4.58 -11.43 -2.57
CA PRO A 57 5.46 -12.59 -2.48
C PRO A 57 6.46 -12.43 -1.33
N GLU A 58 6.98 -13.55 -0.82
CA GLU A 58 7.92 -13.56 0.32
C GLU A 58 9.19 -12.74 0.03
N THR A 59 9.63 -12.67 -1.23
CA THR A 59 10.76 -11.86 -1.69
C THR A 59 10.60 -10.37 -1.41
N LEU A 60 9.35 -9.89 -1.31
CA LEU A 60 9.02 -8.49 -1.08
C LEU A 60 8.49 -8.23 0.34
N PHE A 61 8.53 -9.22 1.25
CA PHE A 61 8.05 -9.04 2.61
C PHE A 61 8.84 -8.02 3.41
N GLU A 62 10.18 -8.07 3.36
CA GLU A 62 11.00 -7.13 4.11
C GLU A 62 10.79 -5.67 3.68
N PRO A 63 10.87 -5.30 2.38
CA PRO A 63 10.65 -3.91 1.97
C PRO A 63 9.20 -3.45 2.25
N VAL A 64 8.21 -4.32 2.12
CA VAL A 64 6.82 -3.99 2.47
C VAL A 64 6.66 -3.82 3.99
N ALA A 65 7.28 -4.67 4.81
CA ALA A 65 7.23 -4.55 6.26
C ALA A 65 7.93 -3.25 6.72
N ALA A 66 9.05 -2.88 6.11
CA ALA A 66 9.71 -1.60 6.36
C ALA A 66 8.81 -0.40 6.03
N LEU A 67 8.10 -0.46 4.89
CA LEU A 67 7.12 0.55 4.49
C LEU A 67 5.96 0.65 5.50
N LEU A 68 5.38 -0.48 5.90
CA LEU A 68 4.29 -0.52 6.88
C LEU A 68 4.74 0.03 8.23
N ARG A 69 5.94 -0.33 8.72
CA ARG A 69 6.51 0.23 9.94
C ARG A 69 6.72 1.74 9.85
N MET A 70 7.11 2.25 8.68
CA MET A 70 7.24 3.68 8.46
C MET A 70 5.88 4.36 8.52
N VAL A 71 4.88 3.86 7.79
CA VAL A 71 3.54 4.45 7.73
C VAL A 71 2.82 4.38 9.08
N MET A 72 2.93 3.27 9.81
CA MET A 72 2.33 3.11 11.15
C MET A 72 2.98 3.99 12.23
N LYS A 73 4.23 4.42 12.03
CA LYS A 73 4.90 5.38 12.92
C LYS A 73 4.50 6.82 12.62
N ILE A 74 3.91 7.09 11.46
CA ILE A 74 3.33 8.38 11.17
C ILE A 74 1.99 8.40 11.89
N ASP A 75 1.93 9.11 13.02
CA ASP A 75 0.68 9.40 13.74
C ASP A 75 -0.23 10.23 12.83
N TYR A 76 -1.00 9.53 11.99
CA TYR A 76 -2.18 10.11 11.38
C TYR A 76 -3.23 10.15 12.48
N ALA A 77 -3.48 11.35 13.00
CA ALA A 77 -4.53 11.61 13.97
C ALA A 77 -5.81 10.82 13.60
N HIS A 78 -6.20 9.93 14.51
CA HIS A 78 -7.46 9.18 14.63
C HIS A 78 -8.46 9.30 13.46
N SER A 79 -8.74 8.18 12.80
CA SER A 79 -10.10 7.86 12.33
C SER A 79 -10.23 6.38 11.94
N THR A 80 -10.11 5.49 12.92
CA THR A 80 -10.93 4.25 13.00
C THR A 80 -11.01 3.80 14.46
N GLU A 81 -11.47 4.69 15.34
CA GLU A 81 -12.32 4.25 16.44
C GLU A 81 -13.75 4.58 16.04
N THR A 82 -14.57 3.56 15.82
CA THR A 82 -16.00 3.58 16.13
C THR A 82 -16.54 2.13 16.12
N PRO A 83 -17.61 1.84 16.87
CA PRO A 83 -17.64 0.95 18.03
C PRO A 83 -18.16 -0.46 17.73
#